data_AF-A0A2P5VJY6-F1
#
_entry.id   AF-A0A2P5VJY6-F1
#
_cell.length_a   1.000
_cell.length_b   1.000
_cell.length_c   1.000
_cell.angle_alpha   90.00
_cell.angle_beta   90.00
_cell.angle_gamma   90.00
#
_symmetry.space_group_name_H-M   'P 1'
#
loop_
_entity.id
_entity.type
_entity.pdbx_description
1 polymer ?
#
loop_
_entity_poly.entity_id
_entity_poly.type
_entity_poly.pdbx_seq_one_letter_code
_entity_poly.pdbx_strand_id
1 'polypeptide(L)'
;MGFAPDLLAYPYGEFGSREKQAARAAGFIAAFGQHSGVAHSGEDIFGLPRFAMNEGFGSVERFRLAGNGLPLPVSDVLPADTVIRGNNPPNFGFTVAAGIDGLNNLACFASNMSGAARIERLGARRFEVRLEQPFAAGRGRINCTLQANGNRWRWFGRQFFIPTP
;
A
#
# COMPACT_ATOMS: atom_id res chain seq x y z
N MET A 1 4.00 31.51 1.81
CA MET A 1 2.85 31.29 2.70
C MET A 1 3.25 31.72 4.10
N GLY A 2 2.35 32.29 4.89
CA GLY A 2 2.62 32.78 6.25
C GLY A 2 2.51 31.73 7.36
N PHE A 3 2.48 30.43 7.01
CA PHE A 3 2.42 29.31 7.97
C PHE A 3 3.27 28.14 7.47
N ALA A 4 3.67 27.27 8.39
CA ALA A 4 4.35 26.01 8.09
C ALA A 4 3.31 24.89 7.93
N PRO A 5 3.30 24.10 6.84
CA PRO A 5 2.36 22.99 6.68
C PRO A 5 2.63 21.85 7.68
N ASP A 6 1.58 21.32 8.29
CA ASP A 6 1.67 20.19 9.23
C ASP A 6 1.71 18.81 8.55
N LEU A 7 1.32 18.76 7.27
CA LEU A 7 1.19 17.52 6.49
C LEU A 7 2.24 17.46 5.38
N LEU A 8 2.83 16.29 5.20
CA LEU A 8 3.80 16.03 4.13
C LEU A 8 3.21 15.09 3.07
N ALA A 9 3.39 15.39 1.79
CA ALA A 9 3.25 14.41 0.73
C ALA A 9 4.64 14.04 0.22
N TYR A 10 5.04 12.77 0.33
CA TYR A 10 6.34 12.35 -0.18
C TYR A 10 6.39 12.55 -1.70
N PRO A 11 7.47 13.15 -2.24
CA PRO A 11 7.67 13.25 -3.68
C PRO A 11 7.51 11.88 -4.34
N TYR A 12 6.68 11.80 -5.39
CA TYR A 12 6.34 10.56 -6.10
C TYR A 12 5.73 9.44 -5.22
N GLY A 13 5.37 9.75 -3.97
CA GLY A 13 4.94 8.80 -2.96
C GLY A 13 6.05 7.85 -2.48
N GLU A 14 7.32 8.19 -2.70
CA GLU A 14 8.47 7.37 -2.37
C GLU A 14 8.96 7.69 -0.95
N PHE A 15 8.96 6.69 -0.09
CA PHE A 15 9.42 6.81 1.28
C PHE A 15 10.00 5.48 1.76
N GLY A 16 10.74 5.52 2.85
CA GLY A 16 11.25 4.40 3.63
C GLY A 16 11.35 4.78 5.10
N SER A 17 12.06 3.99 5.89
CA SER A 17 12.23 4.27 7.32
C SER A 17 12.93 5.62 7.56
N ARG A 18 13.92 5.94 6.72
CA ARG A 18 14.68 7.20 6.79
C ARG A 18 13.78 8.42 6.56
N GLU A 19 12.96 8.40 5.52
CA GLU A 19 12.07 9.51 5.14
C GLU A 19 10.97 9.72 6.18
N LYS A 20 10.46 8.64 6.78
CA LYS A 20 9.53 8.72 7.91
C LYS A 20 10.16 9.39 9.13
N GLN A 21 11.39 9.02 9.48
CA GLN A 21 12.12 9.64 10.59
C GLN A 21 12.40 11.12 10.32
N ALA A 22 12.84 11.45 9.11
CA ALA A 22 13.07 12.84 8.70
C ALA A 22 11.79 13.68 8.77
N ALA A 23 10.65 13.14 8.31
CA ALA A 23 9.36 13.83 8.39
C ALA A 23 8.95 14.11 9.85
N ARG A 24 9.14 13.15 10.76
CA ARG A 24 8.89 13.33 12.20
C ARG A 24 9.81 14.41 12.80
N ALA A 25 11.11 14.34 12.50
CA ALA A 25 12.10 15.29 13.00
C ALA A 25 11.86 16.73 12.49
N ALA A 26 11.27 16.87 11.30
CA ALA A 26 10.88 18.15 10.73
C ALA A 26 9.59 18.74 11.31
N GLY A 27 8.90 18.03 12.22
CA GLY A 27 7.70 18.52 12.89
C GLY A 27 6.38 18.24 12.17
N PHE A 28 6.37 17.48 11.07
CA PHE A 28 5.12 17.05 10.44
C PHE A 28 4.34 16.10 11.37
N ILE A 29 3.01 16.15 11.33
CA ILE A 29 2.14 15.29 12.15
C ILE A 29 1.68 14.03 11.39
N ALA A 30 1.71 14.07 10.06
CA ALA A 30 1.36 12.96 9.19
C ALA A 30 2.04 13.10 7.82
N ALA A 31 2.21 11.98 7.12
CA ALA A 31 2.77 11.97 5.78
C ALA A 31 2.09 10.95 4.87
N PHE A 32 2.00 11.28 3.58
CA PHE A 32 1.24 10.52 2.58
C PHE A 32 2.15 9.95 1.49
N GLY A 33 1.96 8.67 1.21
CA GLY A 33 2.48 8.02 0.02
C GLY A 33 1.60 8.24 -1.22
N GLN A 34 1.78 7.35 -2.20
CA GLN A 34 0.97 7.28 -3.42
C GLN A 34 0.61 5.82 -3.79
N HIS A 35 0.39 4.96 -2.80
CA HIS A 35 -0.18 3.62 -2.99
C HIS A 35 -1.69 3.64 -2.74
N SER A 36 -2.43 2.88 -3.54
CA SER A 36 -3.89 2.81 -3.45
C SER A 36 -4.33 2.17 -2.15
N GLY A 37 -5.22 2.83 -1.41
CA GLY A 37 -5.72 2.32 -0.14
C GLY A 37 -6.61 3.33 0.54
N VAL A 38 -7.37 2.88 1.53
CA VAL A 38 -8.23 3.73 2.34
C VAL A 38 -7.53 3.98 3.66
N ALA A 39 -7.19 5.24 3.93
CA ALA A 39 -6.55 5.62 5.18
C ALA A 39 -7.45 5.28 6.38
N HIS A 40 -6.86 4.68 7.42
CA HIS A 40 -7.54 4.36 8.68
C HIS A 40 -6.58 4.46 9.87
N SER A 41 -7.10 4.47 11.09
CA SER A 41 -6.34 4.69 12.33
C SER A 41 -5.31 3.60 12.69
N GLY A 42 -5.32 2.48 11.98
CA GLY A 42 -4.38 1.37 12.18
C GLY A 42 -3.15 1.42 11.27
N GLU A 43 -3.10 2.38 10.34
CA GLU A 43 -1.94 2.59 9.47
C GLU A 43 -0.85 3.41 10.17
N ASP A 44 0.38 3.31 9.67
CA ASP A 44 1.43 4.27 10.04
C ASP A 44 1.06 5.65 9.51
N ILE A 45 0.83 6.60 10.41
CA ILE A 45 0.43 7.98 10.09
C ILE A 45 1.46 8.73 9.22
N PHE A 46 2.70 8.25 9.14
CA PHE A 46 3.74 8.77 8.24
C PHE A 46 3.88 7.93 6.95
N GLY A 47 2.86 7.17 6.58
CA GLY A 47 2.84 6.39 5.36
C GLY A 47 1.44 6.20 4.81
N LEU A 48 0.55 7.18 5.00
CA LEU A 48 -0.86 7.05 4.67
C LEU A 48 -1.09 6.83 3.16
N PRO A 49 -2.02 5.93 2.77
CA PRO A 49 -2.34 5.65 1.39
C PRO A 49 -3.17 6.77 0.76
N ARG A 50 -3.12 6.87 -0.58
CA ARG A 50 -4.01 7.71 -1.37
C ARG A 50 -4.26 7.09 -2.74
N PHE A 51 -5.47 7.22 -3.25
CA PHE A 51 -5.77 6.91 -4.65
C PHE A 51 -5.33 8.05 -5.55
N ALA A 52 -4.48 7.77 -6.53
CA ALA A 52 -4.18 8.73 -7.58
C ALA A 52 -5.39 8.89 -8.51
N MET A 53 -5.84 10.13 -8.69
CA MET A 53 -6.90 10.52 -9.64
C MET A 53 -6.25 11.46 -10.66
N ASN A 54 -5.76 10.90 -11.75
CA ASN A 54 -5.11 11.63 -12.84
C ASN A 54 -5.65 11.12 -14.20
N GLU A 55 -5.11 11.58 -15.32
CA GLU A 55 -5.62 11.26 -16.67
C GLU A 55 -5.94 9.77 -16.89
N GLY A 56 -5.04 8.86 -16.52
CA GLY A 56 -5.26 7.41 -16.67
C GLY A 56 -6.16 6.77 -15.60
N PHE A 57 -6.46 7.48 -14.51
CA PHE A 57 -7.20 6.97 -13.35
C PHE A 57 -8.34 7.89 -12.90
N GLY A 58 -8.79 8.81 -13.75
CA GLY A 58 -9.69 9.91 -13.40
C GLY A 58 -11.15 9.70 -13.76
N SER A 59 -11.53 8.50 -14.23
CA SER A 59 -12.93 8.24 -14.57
C SER A 59 -13.83 8.33 -13.34
N VAL A 60 -15.09 8.74 -13.55
CA VAL A 60 -16.05 8.88 -12.45
C VAL A 60 -16.34 7.51 -11.81
N GLU A 61 -16.29 6.44 -12.59
CA GLU A 61 -16.43 5.06 -12.13
C GLU A 61 -15.29 4.70 -11.17
N ARG A 62 -14.05 5.05 -11.51
CA ARG A 62 -12.87 4.84 -10.67
C ARG A 62 -12.95 5.67 -9.40
N PHE A 63 -13.41 6.92 -9.49
CA PHE A 63 -13.64 7.80 -8.34
C PHE A 63 -14.69 7.20 -7.39
N ARG A 64 -15.84 6.74 -7.91
CA ARG A 64 -16.88 6.08 -7.10
C ARG A 64 -16.37 4.80 -6.45
N LEU A 65 -15.58 4.00 -7.17
CA LEU A 65 -14.97 2.79 -6.62
C LEU A 65 -14.03 3.11 -5.45
N ALA A 66 -13.11 4.07 -5.63
CA ALA A 66 -12.15 4.46 -4.60
C ALA A 66 -12.82 5.15 -3.40
N GLY A 67 -13.76 6.06 -3.65
CA GLY A 67 -14.50 6.80 -2.62
C GLY A 67 -15.41 5.89 -1.77
N ASN A 68 -15.91 4.80 -2.36
CA ASN A 68 -16.63 3.75 -1.63
C ASN A 68 -15.72 2.62 -1.13
N GLY A 69 -14.40 2.75 -1.24
CA GLY A 69 -13.46 1.79 -0.70
C GLY A 69 -13.64 1.61 0.81
N LEU A 70 -13.22 0.46 1.31
CA LEU A 70 -13.05 0.19 2.73
C LEU A 70 -11.57 -0.07 3.02
N PRO A 71 -11.09 0.18 4.25
CA PRO A 71 -9.76 -0.29 4.62
C PRO A 71 -9.75 -1.83 4.67
N LEU A 72 -8.60 -2.42 4.33
CA LEU A 72 -8.24 -3.77 4.72
C LEU A 72 -7.18 -3.65 5.84
N PRO A 73 -7.58 -3.64 7.12
CA PRO A 73 -6.63 -3.45 8.21
C PRO A 73 -5.69 -4.65 8.33
N VAL A 74 -4.39 -4.38 8.40
CA VAL A 74 -3.34 -5.40 8.47
C VAL A 74 -2.29 -5.06 9.53
N SER A 75 -1.55 -6.07 9.97
CA SER A 75 -0.37 -5.98 10.85
C SER A 75 0.80 -6.79 10.30
N ASP A 76 1.95 -6.71 10.98
CA ASP A 76 3.16 -7.52 10.69
C ASP A 76 3.62 -7.42 9.22
N VAL A 77 3.44 -6.25 8.62
CA VAL A 77 3.77 -6.03 7.20
C VAL A 77 5.28 -6.15 7.01
N LEU A 78 5.69 -7.08 6.15
CA LEU A 78 7.07 -7.28 5.74
C LEU A 78 7.22 -7.01 4.24
N PRO A 79 8.36 -6.44 3.80
CA PRO A 79 9.36 -5.78 4.65
C PRO A 79 8.79 -4.49 5.26
N ALA A 80 9.25 -4.18 6.48
CA ALA A 80 8.82 -2.99 7.22
C ALA A 80 9.24 -1.70 6.50
N ASP A 81 10.46 -1.69 5.94
CA ASP A 81 10.95 -0.62 5.07
C ASP A 81 10.38 -0.79 3.65
N THR A 82 9.96 0.33 3.07
CA THR A 82 9.48 0.41 1.69
C THR A 82 10.59 0.63 0.68
N VAL A 83 11.83 0.92 1.10
CA VAL A 83 12.99 1.01 0.20
C VAL A 83 13.71 -0.34 0.12
N ILE A 84 13.72 -0.95 -1.05
CA ILE A 84 14.32 -2.27 -1.32
C ILE A 84 15.72 -2.09 -1.91
N ARG A 85 16.76 -2.37 -1.12
CA ARG A 85 18.17 -2.26 -1.54
C ARG A 85 18.84 -3.59 -1.90
N GLY A 86 18.18 -4.71 -1.65
CA GLY A 86 18.78 -6.04 -1.83
C GLY A 86 17.77 -7.08 -2.28
N ASN A 87 16.87 -7.50 -1.39
CA ASN A 87 15.92 -8.57 -1.69
C ASN A 87 14.78 -8.09 -2.62
N ASN A 88 14.96 -8.32 -3.93
CA ASN A 88 14.01 -7.98 -4.98
C ASN A 88 13.77 -9.21 -5.87
N PRO A 89 12.55 -9.77 -5.96
CA PRO A 89 11.31 -9.26 -5.37
C PRO A 89 11.30 -9.33 -3.83
N PRO A 90 10.61 -8.39 -3.16
CA PRO A 90 10.52 -8.42 -1.70
C PRO A 90 9.69 -9.63 -1.24
N ASN A 91 10.07 -10.20 -0.10
CA ASN A 91 9.26 -11.18 0.63
C ASN A 91 8.06 -10.47 1.28
N PHE A 92 7.08 -10.11 0.46
CA PHE A 92 5.94 -9.32 0.89
C PHE A 92 4.93 -10.18 1.63
N GLY A 93 4.58 -9.80 2.85
CA GLY A 93 3.57 -10.50 3.63
C GLY A 93 2.96 -9.63 4.71
N PHE A 94 1.76 -9.97 5.13
CA PHE A 94 0.97 -9.21 6.10
C PHE A 94 -0.06 -10.12 6.79
N THR A 95 -0.51 -9.71 7.97
CA THR A 95 -1.54 -10.39 8.74
C THR A 95 -2.83 -9.59 8.69
N VAL A 96 -3.95 -10.18 8.27
CA VAL A 96 -5.24 -9.48 8.22
C VAL A 96 -5.87 -9.42 9.62
N ALA A 97 -6.30 -8.23 10.04
CA ALA A 97 -6.92 -8.00 11.34
C ALA A 97 -8.14 -8.91 11.60
N ALA A 98 -8.44 -9.19 12.86
CA ALA A 98 -9.62 -9.95 13.28
C ALA A 98 -10.94 -9.28 12.81
N GLY A 99 -12.00 -10.08 12.65
CA GLY A 99 -13.32 -9.58 12.21
C GLY A 99 -13.44 -9.26 10.71
N ILE A 100 -12.40 -9.50 9.92
CA ILE A 100 -12.46 -9.48 8.46
C ILE A 100 -12.73 -10.91 7.95
N ASP A 101 -13.90 -11.12 7.37
CA ASP A 101 -14.32 -12.41 6.84
C ASP A 101 -14.09 -12.52 5.33
N GLY A 102 -14.36 -13.69 4.75
CA GLY A 102 -14.26 -13.90 3.30
C GLY A 102 -12.82 -13.99 2.77
N LEU A 103 -11.83 -14.20 3.64
CA LEU A 103 -10.40 -14.14 3.29
C LEU A 103 -9.96 -15.08 2.15
N ASN A 104 -10.75 -16.11 1.81
CA ASN A 104 -10.50 -16.97 0.66
C ASN A 104 -10.62 -16.22 -0.69
N ASN A 105 -11.29 -15.06 -0.70
CA ASN A 105 -11.46 -14.21 -1.89
C ASN A 105 -10.46 -13.05 -1.92
N LEU A 106 -9.44 -13.06 -1.05
CA LEU A 106 -8.37 -12.07 -1.08
C LEU A 106 -7.55 -12.25 -2.36
N ALA A 107 -7.41 -11.19 -3.14
CA ALA A 107 -6.58 -11.17 -4.34
C ALA A 107 -5.55 -10.04 -4.25
N CYS A 108 -4.35 -10.26 -4.78
CA CYS A 108 -3.28 -9.28 -4.80
C CYS A 108 -2.77 -9.13 -6.24
N PHE A 109 -2.41 -7.92 -6.62
CA PHE A 109 -1.93 -7.57 -7.96
C PHE A 109 -0.65 -6.76 -7.84
N ALA A 110 0.34 -7.06 -8.68
CA ALA A 110 1.63 -6.38 -8.67
C ALA A 110 1.92 -5.69 -10.01
N SER A 111 2.68 -4.59 -9.98
CA SER A 111 2.98 -3.79 -11.18
C SER A 111 3.69 -4.55 -12.31
N ASN A 112 4.39 -5.62 -12.00
CA ASN A 112 5.13 -6.44 -12.96
C ASN A 112 4.36 -7.70 -13.41
N MET A 113 3.05 -7.76 -13.17
CA MET A 113 2.20 -8.91 -13.49
C MET A 113 0.97 -8.48 -14.28
N SER A 114 0.51 -9.35 -15.19
CA SER A 114 -0.71 -9.15 -15.98
C SER A 114 -1.98 -9.71 -15.32
N GLY A 115 -1.85 -10.35 -14.15
CA GLY A 115 -2.94 -10.98 -13.42
C GLY A 115 -2.74 -10.97 -11.91
N ALA A 116 -3.59 -11.71 -11.20
CA ALA A 116 -3.46 -11.87 -9.76
C ALA A 116 -2.14 -12.60 -9.41
N ALA A 117 -1.42 -12.07 -8.43
CA ALA A 117 -0.27 -12.72 -7.84
C ALA A 117 -0.70 -13.98 -7.09
N ARG A 118 0.18 -14.99 -7.06
CA ARG A 118 0.01 -16.14 -6.18
C ARG A 118 0.13 -15.66 -4.73
N ILE A 119 -0.80 -16.10 -3.89
CA ILE A 119 -0.79 -15.79 -2.46
C ILE A 119 -0.74 -17.09 -1.69
N GLU A 120 0.13 -17.15 -0.69
CA GLU A 120 0.20 -18.25 0.27
C GLU A 120 -0.40 -17.80 1.59
N ARG A 121 -1.41 -18.55 2.07
CA ARG A 121 -2.02 -18.31 3.37
C ARG A 121 -1.36 -19.21 4.41
N LEU A 122 -0.72 -18.60 5.40
CA LEU A 122 -0.09 -19.30 6.53
C LEU A 122 -1.03 -19.23 7.74
N GLY A 123 -1.56 -20.39 8.15
CA GLY A 123 -2.54 -20.45 9.22
C GLY A 123 -3.81 -19.64 8.93
N ALA A 124 -4.35 -18.97 9.95
CA ALA A 124 -5.68 -18.37 9.84
C ALA A 124 -5.70 -17.03 9.09
N ARG A 125 -4.69 -16.16 9.24
CA ARG A 125 -4.82 -14.76 8.76
C ARG A 125 -3.53 -14.16 8.17
N ARG A 126 -2.43 -14.92 8.12
CA ARG A 126 -1.17 -14.46 7.53
C ARG A 126 -1.17 -14.79 6.03
N PHE A 127 -0.79 -13.81 5.22
CA PHE A 127 -0.68 -13.95 3.77
C PHE A 127 0.70 -13.51 3.29
N GLU A 128 1.26 -14.25 2.36
CA GLU A 128 2.50 -13.93 1.67
C GLU A 128 2.25 -13.87 0.16
N VAL A 129 2.62 -12.77 -0.46
CA VAL A 129 2.46 -12.56 -1.90
C VAL A 129 3.73 -13.01 -2.60
N ARG A 130 3.62 -14.00 -3.49
CA ARG A 130 4.72 -14.57 -4.24
C ARG A 130 4.82 -13.89 -5.59
N LEU A 131 5.91 -13.16 -5.80
CA LEU A 131 6.25 -12.55 -7.08
C LEU A 131 7.33 -13.39 -7.75
N GLU A 132 7.12 -13.71 -9.03
CA GLU A 132 8.06 -14.54 -9.80
C GLU A 132 9.24 -13.73 -10.35
N GLN A 133 9.02 -12.43 -10.57
CA GLN A 133 10.00 -11.52 -11.15
C GLN A 133 10.29 -10.36 -10.19
N PRO A 134 11.52 -9.82 -10.20
CA PRO A 134 11.84 -8.61 -9.48
C PRO A 134 11.05 -7.41 -10.03
N PHE A 135 10.92 -6.36 -9.22
CA PHE A 135 10.53 -5.05 -9.72
C PHE A 135 11.69 -4.39 -10.46
N ALA A 136 11.39 -3.66 -11.53
CA ALA A 136 12.37 -2.75 -12.14
C ALA A 136 12.73 -1.61 -11.17
N ALA A 137 13.84 -0.92 -11.44
CA ALA A 137 14.21 0.30 -10.71
C ALA A 137 13.05 1.32 -10.76
N GLY A 138 12.86 2.06 -9.66
CA GLY A 138 11.72 2.94 -9.45
C GLY A 138 10.68 2.34 -8.52
N ARG A 139 9.40 2.36 -8.91
CA ARG A 139 8.28 2.01 -8.02
C ARG A 139 7.71 0.63 -8.33
N GLY A 140 7.78 -0.28 -7.36
CA GLY A 140 7.04 -1.54 -7.36
C GLY A 140 5.76 -1.39 -6.52
N ARG A 141 4.58 -1.67 -7.07
CA ARG A 141 3.33 -1.58 -6.32
C ARG A 141 2.72 -2.96 -6.17
N ILE A 142 2.15 -3.23 -4.99
CA ILE A 142 1.31 -4.38 -4.72
C ILE A 142 -0.01 -3.86 -4.16
N ASN A 143 -1.13 -4.31 -4.71
CA ASN A 143 -2.47 -3.96 -4.24
C ASN A 143 -3.23 -5.23 -3.92
N CYS A 144 -3.63 -5.39 -2.67
CA CYS A 144 -4.46 -6.48 -2.21
C CYS A 144 -5.88 -5.98 -1.95
N THR A 145 -6.86 -6.64 -2.54
CA THR A 145 -8.28 -6.29 -2.45
C THR A 145 -9.09 -7.48 -1.98
N LEU A 146 -10.16 -7.18 -1.23
CA LEU A 146 -11.11 -8.16 -0.75
C LEU A 146 -12.52 -7.62 -0.93
N GLN A 147 -13.39 -8.40 -1.57
CA GLN A 147 -14.78 -8.00 -1.74
C GLN A 147 -15.48 -7.95 -0.38
N ALA A 148 -16.25 -6.89 -0.16
CA ALA A 148 -17.10 -6.70 1.02
C ALA A 148 -18.57 -6.59 0.61
N ASN A 149 -19.44 -6.58 1.61
CA ASN A 149 -20.88 -6.40 1.42
C ASN A 149 -21.20 -5.07 0.71
N GLY A 150 -22.33 -5.03 0.01
CA GLY A 150 -22.80 -3.84 -0.68
C GLY A 150 -21.96 -3.44 -1.90
N ASN A 151 -21.33 -4.42 -2.57
CA ASN A 151 -20.47 -4.21 -3.75
C ASN A 151 -19.29 -3.27 -3.49
N ARG A 152 -18.78 -3.27 -2.25
CA ARG A 152 -17.61 -2.47 -1.84
C ARG A 152 -16.37 -3.35 -1.83
N TRP A 153 -15.21 -2.70 -1.85
CA TRP A 153 -13.92 -3.38 -1.84
C TRP A 153 -13.08 -2.88 -0.69
N ARG A 154 -12.54 -3.80 0.11
CA ARG A 154 -11.46 -3.50 1.05
C ARG A 154 -10.14 -3.43 0.31
N TRP A 155 -9.29 -2.49 0.69
CA TRP A 155 -8.06 -2.20 -0.04
C TRP A 155 -6.86 -2.07 0.91
N PHE A 156 -5.80 -2.80 0.61
CA PHE A 156 -4.47 -2.61 1.19
C PHE A 156 -3.46 -2.52 0.05
N GLY A 157 -2.91 -1.32 -0.16
CA GLY A 157 -1.84 -1.11 -1.13
C GLY A 157 -0.50 -0.93 -0.44
N ARG A 158 0.56 -1.31 -1.14
CA ARG A 158 1.93 -1.04 -0.74
C ARG A 158 2.71 -0.58 -1.96
N GLN A 159 3.53 0.45 -1.78
CA GLN A 159 4.52 0.87 -2.78
C GLN A 159 5.91 0.68 -2.19
N PHE A 160 6.73 -0.06 -2.93
CA PHE A 160 8.16 -0.20 -2.71
C PHE A 160 8.91 0.72 -3.67
N PHE A 161 10.03 1.27 -3.20
CA PHE A 161 10.99 1.99 -4.02
C PHE A 161 12.26 1.14 -4.17
N ILE A 162 12.66 0.91 -5.42
CA ILE A 162 13.85 0.17 -5.83
C ILE A 162 14.82 1.21 -6.37
N PRO A 163 15.87 1.60 -5.61
CA PRO A 163 16.87 2.54 -6.09
C PRO A 163 17.55 2.02 -7.36
N THR A 164 17.99 2.93 -8.22
CA THR A 164 18.94 2.56 -9.28
C THR A 164 20.25 2.09 -8.63
N PRO A 165 20.93 1.10 -9.21
CA PRO A 165 22.27 0.68 -8.79
C PRO A 165 23.27 1.85 -8.73
#